data_AF-A0A918GYK1-F1
#
_entry.id   AF-A0A918GYK1-F1
#
_cell.length_a   1.000
_cell.length_b   1.000
_cell.length_c   1.000
_cell.angle_alpha   90.00
_cell.angle_beta   90.00
_cell.angle_gamma   90.00
#
_symmetry.space_group_name_H-M   'P 1'
#
loop_
_entity.id
_entity.type
_entity.pdbx_description
1 polymer ?
#
loop_
_entity_poly.entity_id
_entity_poly.type
_entity_poly.pdbx_seq_one_letter_code
_entity_poly.pdbx_strand_id
1 'polypeptide(L)'
;MNARVNGHTSADLLERVDSDIVACRPVAVTILIGTNDLGDGVPVQDYRGYLGAIVDRVKTKTSARIVLLSLPPRGEDLDADINHRLAAYNAVIKETAERAKVDYLPVHERMADHLRKRGARARRTTSASGAPSPRRPSTICSDAAGTRWLAATTSNCSSTTSI
;
A
#
# COMPACT_ATOMS: atom_id res chain seq x y z
N MET A 1 -11.02 2.79 -11.71
CA MET A 1 -11.57 3.73 -10.71
C MET A 1 -10.75 3.63 -9.45
N ASN A 2 -10.47 4.76 -8.78
CA ASN A 2 -9.77 4.81 -7.50
C ASN A 2 -10.72 5.37 -6.45
N ALA A 3 -10.86 4.69 -5.32
CA ALA A 3 -11.68 5.12 -4.18
C ALA A 3 -10.82 5.54 -2.98
N ARG A 4 -9.61 6.07 -3.23
CA ARG A 4 -8.71 6.48 -2.13
C ARG A 4 -9.13 7.85 -1.61
N VAL A 5 -9.25 8.00 -0.30
CA VAL A 5 -9.29 9.31 0.37
C VAL A 5 -8.15 9.39 1.37
N ASN A 6 -7.49 10.55 1.40
CA ASN A 6 -6.34 10.77 2.28
C ASN A 6 -6.79 10.82 3.74
N GLY A 7 -5.99 10.24 4.63
CA GLY A 7 -6.29 10.18 6.07
C GLY A 7 -7.25 9.07 6.50
N HIS A 8 -7.98 8.41 5.58
CA HIS A 8 -8.95 7.37 5.97
C HIS A 8 -8.28 6.08 6.46
N THR A 9 -8.82 5.54 7.54
CA THR A 9 -8.51 4.23 8.13
C THR A 9 -9.34 3.12 7.50
N SER A 10 -9.11 1.88 7.91
CA SER A 10 -9.95 0.74 7.50
C SER A 10 -11.38 0.83 8.04
N ALA A 11 -11.60 1.45 9.20
CA ALA A 11 -12.95 1.70 9.71
C ALA A 11 -13.74 2.62 8.77
N ASP A 12 -13.12 3.72 8.33
CA ASP A 12 -13.77 4.67 7.42
C ASP A 12 -14.07 4.04 6.05
N LEU A 13 -13.19 3.15 5.57
CA LEU A 13 -13.44 2.43 4.32
C LEU A 13 -14.62 1.46 4.47
N LEU A 14 -14.77 0.81 5.62
CA LEU A 14 -15.88 -0.11 5.89
C LEU A 14 -17.24 0.59 5.80
N GLU A 15 -17.35 1.83 6.28
CA GLU A 15 -18.61 2.59 6.25
C GLU A 15 -19.07 2.89 4.82
N ARG A 16 -18.13 3.09 3.90
CA ARG A 16 -18.37 3.55 2.52
C ARG A 16 -18.13 2.48 1.46
N VAL A 17 -17.72 1.27 1.83
CA VAL A 17 -17.38 0.19 0.89
C VAL A 17 -18.51 -0.07 -0.13
N ASP A 18 -19.76 0.14 0.29
CA ASP A 18 -20.92 -0.03 -0.57
C ASP A 18 -21.01 1.04 -1.66
N SER A 19 -20.85 2.31 -1.33
CA SER A 19 -20.90 3.41 -2.30
C SER A 19 -19.67 3.42 -3.20
N ASP A 20 -18.52 3.08 -2.65
CA ASP A 20 -17.23 3.35 -3.28
C ASP A 20 -16.69 2.18 -4.10
N ILE A 21 -17.07 0.96 -3.74
CA ILE A 21 -16.57 -0.26 -4.39
C ILE A 21 -17.74 -1.05 -4.95
N VAL A 22 -18.74 -1.39 -4.12
CA VAL A 22 -19.82 -2.29 -4.55
C VAL A 22 -20.69 -1.67 -5.63
N ALA A 23 -21.09 -0.40 -5.48
CA ALA A 23 -21.95 0.29 -6.45
C ALA A 23 -21.36 0.33 -7.87
N CYS A 24 -20.03 0.29 -7.97
CA CYS A 24 -19.31 0.29 -9.24
C CYS A 24 -19.33 -1.07 -9.97
N ARG A 25 -19.84 -2.13 -9.34
CA ARG A 25 -19.89 -3.51 -9.87
C ARG A 25 -18.54 -3.96 -10.50
N PRO A 26 -17.44 -3.91 -9.74
CA PRO A 26 -16.12 -4.22 -10.27
C PRO A 26 -16.00 -5.70 -10.63
N VAL A 27 -15.23 -5.99 -11.68
CA VAL A 27 -14.78 -7.37 -12.01
C VAL A 27 -13.51 -7.74 -11.25
N ALA A 28 -12.75 -6.75 -10.78
CA ALA A 28 -11.59 -6.94 -9.91
C ALA A 28 -11.39 -5.70 -9.01
N VAL A 29 -10.88 -5.92 -7.80
CA VAL A 29 -10.53 -4.87 -6.84
C VAL A 29 -9.19 -5.17 -6.19
N THR A 30 -8.39 -4.13 -6.01
CA THR A 30 -7.11 -4.18 -5.30
C THR A 30 -7.21 -3.28 -4.08
N ILE A 31 -6.95 -3.84 -2.89
CA ILE A 31 -7.13 -3.14 -1.61
C ILE A 31 -5.76 -2.98 -0.93
N LEU A 32 -5.35 -1.73 -0.77
CA LEU A 32 -4.22 -1.31 0.07
C LEU A 32 -4.76 -0.33 1.11
N ILE A 33 -5.01 -0.82 2.32
CA ILE A 33 -5.56 -0.07 3.46
C ILE A 33 -4.87 -0.51 4.76
N GLY A 34 -4.65 0.40 5.70
CA GLY A 34 -3.91 0.12 6.94
C GLY A 34 -2.75 1.08 7.22
N THR A 35 -2.31 1.88 6.24
CA THR A 35 -1.22 2.85 6.45
C THR A 35 -1.58 3.93 7.47
N ASN A 36 -2.84 4.38 7.47
CA ASN A 36 -3.33 5.35 8.44
C ASN A 36 -3.66 4.67 9.77
N ASP A 37 -4.27 3.48 9.75
CA ASP A 37 -4.50 2.65 10.95
C ASP A 37 -3.23 2.46 11.78
N LEU A 38 -2.11 2.16 11.11
CA LEU A 38 -0.80 2.07 11.73
C LEU A 38 -0.31 3.42 12.28
N GLY A 39 -0.51 4.51 11.52
CA GLY A 39 -0.13 5.86 11.92
C GLY A 39 -0.90 6.34 13.15
N ASP A 40 -2.19 6.07 13.18
CA ASP A 40 -3.15 6.50 14.20
C ASP A 40 -3.17 5.55 15.40
N GLY A 41 -2.49 4.40 15.29
CA GLY A 41 -2.37 3.44 16.38
C GLY A 41 -3.62 2.61 16.63
N VAL A 42 -4.44 2.39 15.61
CA VAL A 42 -5.62 1.51 15.66
C VAL A 42 -5.18 0.11 16.12
N PRO A 43 -5.76 -0.47 17.19
CA PRO A 43 -5.37 -1.80 17.65
C PRO A 43 -5.42 -2.84 16.54
N VAL A 44 -4.43 -3.74 16.49
CA VAL A 44 -4.30 -4.74 15.42
C VAL A 44 -5.54 -5.65 15.32
N GLN A 45 -6.22 -5.91 16.44
CA GLN A 45 -7.45 -6.70 16.44
C GLN A 45 -8.64 -5.95 15.83
N ASP A 46 -8.73 -4.65 16.05
CA ASP A 46 -9.78 -3.82 15.45
C ASP A 46 -9.56 -3.75 13.93
N TYR A 47 -8.32 -3.48 13.51
CA TYR A 47 -7.92 -3.53 12.10
C TYR A 47 -8.28 -4.87 11.44
N ARG A 48 -8.05 -5.99 12.13
CA ARG A 48 -8.44 -7.32 11.66
C ARG A 48 -9.96 -7.45 11.47
N GLY A 49 -10.74 -6.92 12.41
CA GLY A 49 -12.19 -6.86 12.30
C GLY A 49 -12.65 -6.07 11.08
N TYR A 50 -12.14 -4.84 10.93
CA TYR A 50 -12.51 -3.96 9.82
C TYR A 50 -12.11 -4.54 8.46
N LEU A 51 -10.88 -5.01 8.32
CA LEU A 51 -10.40 -5.60 7.06
C LEU A 51 -11.20 -6.84 6.68
N GLY A 52 -11.50 -7.71 7.65
CA GLY A 52 -12.35 -8.88 7.45
C GLY A 52 -13.73 -8.49 6.93
N ALA A 53 -14.38 -7.54 7.60
CA ALA A 53 -15.70 -7.05 7.23
C ALA A 53 -15.72 -6.41 5.82
N ILE A 54 -14.68 -5.65 5.44
CA ILE A 54 -14.56 -5.08 4.09
C ILE A 54 -14.50 -6.20 3.05
N VAL A 55 -13.63 -7.19 3.24
CA VAL A 55 -13.46 -8.30 2.30
C VAL A 55 -14.77 -9.08 2.18
N ASP A 56 -15.39 -9.43 3.29
CA ASP A 56 -16.66 -10.15 3.31
C ASP A 56 -17.77 -9.36 2.60
N ARG A 57 -17.84 -8.05 2.83
CA ARG A 57 -18.83 -7.16 2.19
C ARG A 57 -18.65 -7.12 0.66
N VAL A 58 -17.42 -6.99 0.18
CA VAL A 58 -17.15 -6.99 -1.27
C VAL A 58 -17.43 -8.36 -1.89
N LYS A 59 -17.02 -9.46 -1.23
CA LYS A 59 -17.27 -10.82 -1.72
C LYS A 59 -18.75 -11.19 -1.77
N THR A 60 -19.53 -10.75 -0.78
CA THR A 60 -20.96 -11.09 -0.70
C THR A 60 -21.79 -10.30 -1.69
N LYS A 61 -21.38 -9.07 -2.02
CA LYS A 61 -22.16 -8.19 -2.90
C LYS A 61 -21.67 -8.11 -4.33
N THR A 62 -20.51 -8.69 -4.65
CA THR A 62 -19.92 -8.64 -5.99
C THR A 62 -19.28 -9.98 -6.36
N SER A 63 -19.06 -10.20 -7.65
CA SER A 63 -18.25 -11.32 -8.15
C SER A 63 -16.79 -10.91 -8.42
N ALA A 64 -16.33 -9.82 -7.81
CA ALA A 64 -15.02 -9.25 -8.09
C ALA A 64 -13.89 -10.18 -7.61
N ARG A 65 -12.84 -10.33 -8.41
CA ARG A 65 -11.56 -10.86 -7.93
C ARG A 65 -10.95 -9.85 -6.95
N ILE A 66 -10.63 -10.27 -5.73
CA ILE A 66 -10.06 -9.40 -4.69
C ILE A 66 -8.56 -9.69 -4.55
N VAL A 67 -7.75 -8.63 -4.50
CA VAL A 67 -6.32 -8.70 -4.20
C VAL A 67 -6.01 -7.79 -3.02
N LEU A 68 -5.45 -8.35 -1.95
CA LEU A 68 -4.97 -7.60 -0.79
C LEU A 68 -3.47 -7.33 -0.89
N LEU A 69 -3.05 -6.11 -0.60
CA LEU A 69 -1.64 -5.69 -0.66
C LEU A 69 -1.09 -5.51 0.74
N SER A 70 0.11 -6.04 1.00
CA SER A 70 0.82 -5.67 2.22
C SER A 70 1.22 -4.20 2.23
N LEU A 71 1.26 -3.62 3.43
CA LEU A 71 1.70 -2.25 3.66
C LEU A 71 3.20 -2.13 3.36
N PRO A 72 3.62 -1.19 2.51
CA PRO A 72 5.03 -1.00 2.20
C PRO A 72 5.81 -0.54 3.45
N PRO A 73 7.12 -0.81 3.54
CA PRO A 73 7.96 -0.23 4.59
C PRO A 73 7.83 1.29 4.62
N ARG A 74 7.86 1.86 5.82
CA ARG A 74 7.92 3.31 6.02
C ARG A 74 9.38 3.75 6.12
N GLY A 75 9.81 4.54 5.14
CA GLY A 75 11.19 5.00 5.03
C GLY A 75 12.16 3.94 4.52
N GLU A 76 13.43 4.31 4.41
CA GLU A 76 14.51 3.39 3.99
C GLU A 76 15.07 2.56 5.16
N ASP A 77 14.86 3.00 6.40
CA ASP A 77 15.27 2.27 7.60
C ASP A 77 14.24 1.20 7.98
N LEU A 78 14.58 -0.06 7.70
CA LEU A 78 13.71 -1.20 7.97
C LEU A 78 13.62 -1.57 9.45
N ASP A 79 14.58 -1.10 10.27
CA ASP A 79 14.68 -1.41 11.70
C ASP A 79 14.02 -0.31 12.58
N ALA A 80 13.37 0.69 11.96
CA ALA A 80 12.60 1.69 12.67
C ALA A 80 11.37 1.07 13.36
N ASP A 81 11.03 1.53 14.57
CA ASP A 81 9.90 1.04 15.39
C ASP A 81 8.58 0.93 14.62
N ILE A 82 8.34 1.87 13.70
CA ILE A 82 7.13 1.88 12.88
C ILE A 82 7.04 0.66 11.96
N ASN A 83 8.17 0.15 11.46
CA ASN A 83 8.25 -1.03 10.60
C ASN A 83 8.14 -2.33 11.41
N HIS A 84 8.57 -2.33 12.68
CA HIS A 84 8.29 -3.43 13.61
C HIS A 84 6.79 -3.55 13.91
N ARG A 85 6.11 -2.42 14.18
CA ARG A 85 4.65 -2.39 14.38
C ARG A 85 3.90 -2.80 13.10
N LEU A 86 4.37 -2.34 11.95
CA LEU A 86 3.79 -2.66 10.63
C LEU A 86 3.75 -4.16 10.34
N ALA A 87 4.70 -4.94 10.87
CA ALA A 87 4.72 -6.41 10.70
C ALA A 87 3.43 -7.07 11.18
N ALA A 88 2.85 -6.61 12.29
CA ALA A 88 1.60 -7.15 12.83
C ALA A 88 0.40 -6.89 11.91
N TYR A 89 0.32 -5.71 11.29
CA TYR A 89 -0.74 -5.40 10.31
C TYR A 89 -0.57 -6.23 9.03
N ASN A 90 0.65 -6.40 8.54
CA ASN A 90 0.92 -7.24 7.38
C ASN A 90 0.59 -8.72 7.63
N ALA A 91 0.80 -9.21 8.84
CA ALA A 91 0.35 -10.55 9.24
C ALA A 91 -1.18 -10.66 9.15
N VAL A 92 -1.92 -9.68 9.67
CA VAL A 92 -3.40 -9.62 9.55
C VAL A 92 -3.85 -9.64 8.09
N ILE A 93 -3.19 -8.87 7.21
CA ILE A 93 -3.54 -8.80 5.79
C ILE A 93 -3.36 -10.18 5.14
N LYS A 94 -2.21 -10.81 5.36
CA LYS A 94 -1.88 -12.12 4.80
C LYS A 94 -2.85 -13.20 5.29
N GLU A 95 -3.10 -13.26 6.59
CA GLU A 95 -4.04 -14.21 7.20
C GLU A 95 -5.48 -13.98 6.70
N THR A 96 -5.88 -12.73 6.52
CA THR A 96 -7.21 -12.40 5.96
C THR A 96 -7.31 -12.85 4.51
N ALA A 97 -6.27 -12.67 3.71
CA ALA A 97 -6.23 -13.14 2.33
C ALA A 97 -6.38 -14.67 2.26
N GLU A 98 -5.62 -15.39 3.09
CA GLU A 98 -5.64 -16.84 3.19
C GLU A 98 -7.02 -17.36 3.64
N ARG A 99 -7.55 -16.83 4.75
CA ARG A 99 -8.86 -17.21 5.30
C ARG A 99 -9.99 -16.95 4.31
N ALA A 100 -9.99 -15.78 3.68
CA ALA A 100 -11.02 -15.40 2.72
C ALA A 100 -10.78 -16.01 1.34
N LYS A 101 -9.68 -16.74 1.10
CA LYS A 101 -9.30 -17.30 -0.21
C LYS A 101 -9.30 -16.24 -1.32
N VAL A 102 -8.70 -15.09 -1.04
CA VAL A 102 -8.48 -14.00 -2.00
C VAL A 102 -6.98 -13.87 -2.27
N ASP A 103 -6.60 -13.16 -3.34
CA ASP A 103 -5.19 -13.04 -3.68
C ASP A 103 -4.46 -12.11 -2.69
N TYR A 104 -3.17 -12.39 -2.50
CA TYR A 104 -2.25 -11.57 -1.73
C TYR A 104 -1.11 -11.11 -2.63
N LEU A 105 -0.82 -9.80 -2.64
CA LEU A 105 0.31 -9.22 -3.34
C LEU A 105 1.36 -8.74 -2.32
N PRO A 106 2.57 -9.37 -2.30
CA PRO A 106 3.60 -9.09 -1.30
C PRO A 106 4.40 -7.82 -1.63
N VAL A 107 3.76 -6.64 -1.51
CA VAL A 107 4.38 -5.33 -1.75
C VAL A 107 5.48 -5.06 -0.73
N HIS A 108 5.21 -5.29 0.55
CA HIS A 108 6.16 -5.10 1.63
C HIS A 108 7.45 -5.87 1.40
N GLU A 109 7.33 -7.16 1.16
CA GLU A 109 8.43 -8.10 1.04
C GLU A 109 9.33 -7.73 -0.14
N ARG A 110 8.73 -7.44 -1.30
CA ARG A 110 9.46 -7.00 -2.49
C ARG A 110 10.20 -5.69 -2.27
N MET A 111 9.59 -4.74 -1.57
CA MET A 111 10.22 -3.44 -1.28
C MET A 111 11.32 -3.55 -0.22
N ALA A 112 11.08 -4.30 0.85
CA ALA A 112 12.07 -4.57 1.89
C ALA A 112 13.30 -5.27 1.30
N ASP A 113 13.11 -6.24 0.42
CA ASP A 113 14.22 -6.91 -0.28
C ASP A 113 15.01 -5.95 -1.17
N HIS A 114 14.33 -5.03 -1.85
CA HIS A 114 15.00 -4.00 -2.63
C HIS A 114 15.84 -3.05 -1.76
N LEU A 115 15.29 -2.59 -0.63
CA LEU A 115 16.00 -1.72 0.32
C LEU A 115 17.21 -2.42 0.95
N ARG A 116 17.08 -3.69 1.35
CA ARG A 116 18.20 -4.51 1.85
C ARG A 116 19.33 -4.62 0.83
N LYS A 117 18.99 -4.88 -0.44
CA LYS A 117 19.97 -4.98 -1.54
C LYS A 117 20.69 -3.65 -1.77
N ARG A 118 19.97 -2.52 -1.72
CA ARG A 118 20.56 -1.17 -1.82
C ARG A 118 21.49 -0.86 -0.66
N GLY A 119 21.07 -1.11 0.58
CA GLY A 119 21.90 -0.92 1.78
C GLY A 119 23.16 -1.78 1.77
N ALA A 120 23.07 -3.04 1.34
CA ALA A 120 24.22 -3.92 1.17
C ALA A 120 25.20 -3.44 0.08
N ARG A 121 24.71 -2.84 -1.01
CA ARG A 121 25.57 -2.22 -2.03
C ARG A 121 26.29 -0.99 -1.48
N ALA A 122 25.58 -0.09 -0.80
CA ALA A 122 26.16 1.12 -0.21
C ALA A 122 27.27 0.79 0.81
N ARG A 123 27.06 -0.21 1.67
CA ARG A 123 28.06 -0.65 2.67
C ARG A 123 29.29 -1.31 2.06
N ARG A 124 29.15 -2.03 0.94
CA ARG A 124 30.30 -2.59 0.19
C ARG A 124 31.13 -1.50 -0.48
N THR A 125 30.50 -0.41 -0.95
CA THR A 125 31.24 0.72 -1.53
C THR A 125 31.98 1.53 -0.47
N THR A 126 31.44 1.66 0.75
CA THR A 126 32.11 2.42 1.83
C THR A 126 33.27 1.66 2.48
N SER A 127 33.26 0.33 2.50
CA SER A 127 34.41 -0.46 3.01
C SER A 127 35.58 -0.56 2.03
N ALA A 128 35.40 -0.10 0.78
CA ALA A 128 36.42 -0.15 -0.27
C ALA A 128 37.12 1.21 -0.52
N SER A 129 36.76 2.28 0.18
CA SER A 129 37.39 3.60 0.00
C SER A 129 37.62 4.31 1.33
N GLY A 130 38.84 4.18 1.87
CA GLY A 130 39.36 5.07 2.91
C GLY A 130 39.70 6.46 2.34
N ALA A 131 38.70 7.22 1.89
CA ALA A 131 38.87 8.62 1.51
C ALA A 131 37.66 9.44 2.03
N PRO A 132 37.88 10.61 2.67
CA PRO A 132 36.79 11.40 3.23
C PRO A 132 35.91 12.00 2.12
N SER A 133 34.60 11.88 2.29
CA SER A 133 33.59 12.43 1.39
C SER A 133 33.57 13.98 1.45
N PRO A 134 33.63 14.70 0.31
CA PRO A 134 33.40 16.14 0.32
C PRO A 134 31.91 16.42 0.58
N ARG A 135 31.63 17.31 1.53
CA ARG A 135 30.27 17.81 1.81
C ARG A 135 29.68 18.40 0.53
N ARG A 136 28.53 17.88 0.08
CA ARG A 136 27.77 18.50 -1.01
C ARG A 136 26.96 19.68 -0.47
N PRO A 137 26.99 20.86 -1.11
CA PRO A 137 26.11 21.95 -0.74
C PRO A 137 24.67 21.65 -1.20
N SER A 138 23.72 22.16 -0.42
CA SER A 138 22.29 22.17 -0.69
C SER A 138 21.98 23.13 -1.84
N THR A 139 21.61 22.61 -3.02
CA THR A 139 20.81 23.36 -4.01
C THR A 139 19.99 22.40 -4.87
N ILE A 140 18.72 22.77 -5.06
CA ILE A 140 17.61 22.12 -5.77
C ILE A 140 17.82 22.10 -7.30
N CYS A 141 17.39 21.04 -7.99
CA CYS A 141 16.52 21.09 -9.19
C CYS A 141 16.27 19.69 -9.78
N SER A 142 15.02 19.45 -10.16
CA SER A 142 14.52 18.31 -10.92
C SER A 142 15.14 18.26 -12.32
N ASP A 143 15.50 17.06 -12.80
CA ASP A 143 15.32 16.75 -14.22
C ASP A 143 15.24 15.25 -14.48
N ALA A 144 14.43 14.93 -15.49
CA ALA A 144 13.90 13.63 -15.83
C ALA A 144 14.91 12.70 -16.51
N ALA A 145 14.85 11.40 -16.18
CA ALA A 145 14.94 10.33 -17.18
C ALA A 145 14.68 8.94 -16.55
N GLY A 146 13.67 8.24 -17.07
CA GLY A 146 13.77 6.80 -17.33
C GLY A 146 13.34 5.84 -16.22
N THR A 147 12.02 5.68 -16.02
CA THR A 147 11.43 4.34 -15.85
C THR A 147 9.97 4.37 -16.31
N ARG A 148 9.69 3.66 -17.39
CA ARG A 148 8.36 3.47 -17.97
C ARG A 148 7.51 2.66 -16.99
N TRP A 149 6.70 3.33 -16.19
CA TRP A 149 5.58 2.71 -15.50
C TRP A 149 4.34 2.89 -16.38
N LEU A 150 3.79 1.78 -16.87
CA LEU A 150 2.44 1.79 -17.45
C LEU A 150 1.46 2.20 -16.35
N ALA A 151 1.05 3.46 -16.34
CA ALA A 151 -0.19 3.86 -15.71
C ALA A 151 -1.33 3.35 -16.61
N ALA A 152 -2.10 2.38 -16.12
CA ALA A 152 -3.34 1.98 -16.77
C ALA A 152 -4.36 3.10 -16.56
N THR A 153 -4.54 3.91 -17.60
CA THR A 153 -5.62 4.89 -17.74
C THR A 153 -6.94 4.13 -17.83
N THR A 154 -7.89 4.38 -16.92
CA THR A 154 -9.30 4.04 -17.17
C THR A 154 -10.05 5.32 -17.55
N SER A 155 -10.60 5.27 -18.77
CA SER A 155 -11.42 6.25 -19.50
C SER A 155 -12.37 7.09 -18.66
N ASN A 156 -12.49 8.37 -19.08
CA ASN A 156 -13.54 9.31 -18.74
C ASN A 156 -14.95 8.68 -18.78
N CYS A 157 -15.78 9.05 -17.82
CA CYS A 157 -17.23 9.14 -18.01
C CYS A 157 -17.59 10.62 -17.87
N SER A 158 -17.83 11.28 -18.99
CA SER A 158 -18.41 12.63 -19.03
C SER A 158 -19.89 12.50 -18.70
N SER A 159 -20.33 13.09 -17.59
CA SER A 159 -21.75 13.36 -17.36
C SER A 159 -22.10 14.65 -18.10
N THR A 160 -22.71 14.53 -19.28
CA THR A 160 -23.41 15.66 -19.90
C THR A 160 -24.75 15.82 -19.22
N THR A 161 -24.92 16.90 -18.47
CA THR A 161 -26.22 17.48 -18.14
C THR A 161 -26.65 18.36 -19.31
N SER A 162 -27.84 18.13 -19.86
CA SER A 162 -28.84 19.17 -20.18
C SER A 162 -30.05 18.58 -20.90
N ILE A 163 -31.20 18.79 -20.25
CA ILE A 163 -32.60 18.96 -20.72
C ILE A 163 -33.17 17.88 -21.65
#